data_AF-A0A1F9L553-F1
#
_entry.id   AF-A0A1F9L553-F1
#
_cell.length_a   1.000
_cell.length_b   1.000
_cell.length_c   1.000
_cell.angle_alpha   90.00
_cell.angle_beta   90.00
_cell.angle_gamma   90.00
#
_symmetry.space_group_name_H-M   'P 1'
#
loop_
_entity.id
_entity.type
_entity.pdbx_description
1 polymer ?
#
loop_
_entity_poly.entity_id
_entity_poly.type
_entity_poly.pdbx_seq_one_letter_code
_entity_poly.pdbx_strand_id
1 'polypeptide(L)'
;MKRTAVILALILVFGLFAGCQWYEYRTPSGTFAHKIHAKPLDQKGFACLDCHRFSKIEDRDFKKALAASERTLFPGKAICHYCHVETATRIGGAPGSCAMCHLDMYAIRPETHLRKEWKKFHGLEAKSDRDSCNTCHREWFCADCHTRRDSIQTLMHPRTYRFSHSVEAQIDPASCGACHPLRFCIDCHSGKQRRYN
;
A
#
# COMPACT_ATOMS: atom_id res chain seq x y z
N MET A 1 -11.61 -58.74 -11.26
CA MET A 1 -11.68 -58.00 -9.98
C MET A 1 -10.32 -57.50 -9.45
N LYS A 2 -9.18 -58.16 -9.69
CA LYS A 2 -7.86 -57.69 -9.17
C LYS A 2 -7.21 -56.54 -9.97
N ARG A 3 -7.50 -56.39 -11.26
CA ARG A 3 -6.90 -55.35 -12.13
C ARG A 3 -7.50 -53.95 -11.94
N THR A 4 -8.78 -53.86 -11.61
CA THR A 4 -9.47 -52.59 -11.32
C THR A 4 -9.06 -51.99 -9.98
N ALA A 5 -8.76 -52.81 -8.98
CA ALA A 5 -8.26 -52.35 -7.68
C ALA A 5 -6.84 -51.74 -7.75
N VAL A 6 -5.97 -52.26 -8.63
CA VAL A 6 -4.61 -51.72 -8.82
C VAL A 6 -4.62 -50.38 -9.57
N ILE A 7 -5.52 -50.20 -10.54
CA ILE A 7 -5.66 -48.95 -11.29
C ILE A 7 -6.22 -47.83 -10.38
N LEU A 8 -7.19 -48.14 -9.52
CA LEU A 8 -7.72 -47.18 -8.53
C LEU A 8 -6.68 -46.77 -7.48
N ALA A 9 -5.83 -47.71 -7.05
CA ALA A 9 -4.74 -47.41 -6.10
C ALA A 9 -3.65 -46.50 -6.71
N LEU A 10 -3.32 -46.66 -7.99
CA LEU A 10 -2.34 -45.80 -8.68
C LEU A 10 -2.85 -44.37 -8.90
N ILE A 11 -4.15 -44.19 -9.16
CA ILE A 11 -4.77 -42.86 -9.31
C ILE A 11 -4.81 -42.12 -7.96
N LEU A 12 -5.05 -42.82 -6.85
CA LEU A 12 -5.04 -42.25 -5.50
C LEU A 12 -3.63 -41.83 -5.04
N VAL A 13 -2.59 -42.57 -5.42
CA VAL A 13 -1.19 -42.20 -5.11
C VAL A 13 -0.71 -41.03 -5.98
N PHE A 14 -1.13 -40.94 -7.25
CA PHE A 14 -0.75 -39.83 -8.12
C PHE A 14 -1.49 -38.52 -7.80
N GLY A 15 -2.71 -38.60 -7.26
CA GLY A 15 -3.49 -37.44 -6.81
C GLY A 15 -2.93 -36.74 -5.56
N LEU A 16 -2.18 -37.47 -4.71
CA LEU A 16 -1.60 -36.92 -3.47
C LEU A 16 -0.30 -36.13 -3.69
N PHE A 17 0.45 -36.37 -4.77
CA PHE A 17 1.68 -35.64 -5.07
C PHE A 17 1.48 -34.42 -5.98
N ALA A 18 0.40 -34.38 -6.77
CA ALA A 18 0.09 -33.24 -7.63
C ALA A 18 -0.41 -31.99 -6.85
N GLY A 19 -0.77 -32.14 -5.57
CA GLY A 19 -1.29 -31.05 -4.74
C GLY A 19 -0.23 -30.18 -4.04
N CYS A 20 1.05 -30.55 -4.09
CA CYS A 20 2.14 -29.83 -3.38
C CYS A 20 3.06 -29.00 -4.28
N GLN A 21 2.86 -29.04 -5.59
CA GLN A 21 3.57 -28.19 -6.54
C GLN A 21 2.64 -27.01 -6.88
N TRP A 22 3.18 -25.85 -7.24
CA TRP A 22 2.44 -24.65 -7.74
C TRP A 22 1.97 -23.58 -6.74
N TYR A 23 2.43 -23.54 -5.49
CA TYR A 23 2.55 -22.24 -4.80
C TYR A 23 3.98 -21.72 -4.92
N GLU A 24 4.44 -21.54 -6.16
CA GLU A 24 5.65 -20.76 -6.40
C GLU A 24 5.33 -19.31 -6.04
N TYR A 25 5.90 -18.86 -4.94
CA TYR A 25 5.82 -17.48 -4.50
C TYR A 25 6.52 -16.60 -5.53
N ARG A 26 5.76 -16.08 -6.50
CA ARG A 26 6.30 -15.17 -7.51
C ARG A 26 6.73 -13.88 -6.81
N THR A 27 8.03 -13.67 -6.76
CA THR A 27 8.60 -12.42 -6.23
C THR A 27 8.46 -11.30 -7.25
N PRO A 28 8.45 -10.02 -6.81
CA PRO A 28 8.51 -8.88 -7.71
C PRO A 28 9.63 -8.96 -8.76
N SER A 29 10.78 -9.52 -8.40
CA SER A 29 11.91 -9.69 -9.32
C SER A 29 11.64 -10.78 -10.36
N GLY A 30 10.85 -11.81 -10.02
CA GLY A 30 10.44 -12.86 -10.95
C GLY A 30 9.45 -12.39 -12.04
N THR A 31 8.79 -11.25 -11.83
CA THR A 31 7.90 -10.64 -12.84
C THR A 31 8.59 -9.55 -13.66
N PHE A 32 9.88 -9.28 -13.42
CA PHE A 32 10.63 -8.26 -14.16
C PHE A 32 10.86 -8.65 -15.62
N ALA A 33 10.39 -7.79 -16.54
CA ALA A 33 10.56 -8.00 -17.98
C ALA A 33 11.63 -7.06 -18.55
N HIS A 34 12.82 -7.59 -18.87
CA HIS A 34 13.91 -6.81 -19.46
C HIS A 34 13.49 -6.07 -20.75
N LYS A 35 12.68 -6.71 -21.60
CA LYS A 35 12.25 -6.13 -22.89
C LYS A 35 11.54 -4.78 -22.75
N ILE A 36 10.73 -4.60 -21.71
CA ILE A 36 9.98 -3.35 -21.50
C ILE A 36 10.79 -2.31 -20.72
N HIS A 37 11.78 -2.75 -19.94
CA HIS A 37 12.62 -1.86 -19.14
C HIS A 37 13.86 -1.36 -19.88
N ALA A 38 14.40 -2.12 -20.84
CA ALA A 38 15.67 -1.81 -21.50
C ALA A 38 15.70 -0.39 -22.10
N LYS A 39 14.73 -0.03 -22.94
CA LYS A 39 14.72 1.28 -23.62
C LYS A 39 14.47 2.46 -22.67
N PRO A 40 13.47 2.45 -21.77
CA PRO A 40 13.28 3.55 -20.82
C PRO A 40 14.46 3.74 -19.86
N LEU A 41 15.13 2.65 -19.46
CA LEU A 41 16.30 2.71 -18.58
C LEU A 41 17.51 3.28 -19.31
N ASP A 42 17.78 2.82 -20.53
CA ASP A 42 18.85 3.35 -21.39
C ASP A 42 18.68 4.86 -21.66
N GLN A 43 17.44 5.29 -21.97
CA GLN A 43 17.10 6.71 -22.14
C GLN A 43 17.32 7.57 -20.88
N LYS A 44 17.37 6.94 -19.70
CA LYS A 44 17.66 7.58 -18.41
C LYS A 44 19.11 7.41 -17.98
N GLY A 45 19.97 6.81 -18.82
CA GLY A 45 21.39 6.61 -18.56
C GLY A 45 21.71 5.43 -17.65
N PHE A 46 20.77 4.50 -17.45
CA PHE A 46 21.01 3.28 -16.68
C PHE A 46 21.62 2.19 -17.56
N ALA A 47 22.80 1.74 -17.19
CA ALA A 47 23.51 0.61 -17.77
C ALA A 47 23.16 -0.71 -17.05
N CYS A 48 23.50 -1.83 -17.69
CA CYS A 48 23.24 -3.17 -17.16
C CYS A 48 23.84 -3.38 -15.75
N LEU A 49 25.01 -2.79 -15.50
CA LEU A 49 25.76 -2.94 -14.25
C LEU A 49 25.22 -2.09 -13.10
N ASP A 50 24.31 -1.16 -13.37
CA ASP A 50 23.65 -0.37 -12.33
C ASP A 50 22.64 -1.22 -11.54
N CYS A 51 22.12 -2.28 -12.16
CA CYS A 51 21.26 -3.27 -11.52
C CYS A 51 22.02 -4.57 -11.19
N HIS A 52 22.93 -5.01 -12.07
CA HIS A 52 23.69 -6.24 -11.90
C HIS A 52 25.16 -5.96 -11.60
N ARG A 53 25.45 -5.70 -10.32
CA ARG A 53 26.82 -5.50 -9.85
C ARG A 53 27.54 -6.83 -9.64
N PHE A 54 28.06 -7.42 -10.71
CA PHE A 54 28.96 -8.57 -10.64
C PHE A 54 30.24 -8.19 -9.92
N SER A 55 30.27 -8.41 -8.61
CA SER A 55 31.49 -8.27 -7.82
C SER A 55 32.44 -9.38 -8.26
N LYS A 56 33.75 -9.12 -8.37
CA LYS A 56 34.73 -10.20 -8.51
C LYS A 56 34.62 -11.08 -7.26
N ILE A 57 34.00 -12.24 -7.38
CA ILE A 57 33.95 -13.22 -6.29
C ILE A 57 35.33 -13.89 -6.27
N GLU A 58 36.28 -13.25 -5.58
CA GLU A 58 37.60 -13.84 -5.30
C GLU A 58 37.54 -14.82 -4.11
N ASP A 59 36.41 -14.83 -3.39
CA ASP A 59 36.19 -15.62 -2.18
C ASP A 59 35.81 -17.07 -2.53
N ARG A 60 36.58 -18.04 -2.02
CA ARG A 60 36.29 -19.48 -2.19
C ARG A 60 35.18 -19.97 -1.26
N ASP A 61 34.66 -19.11 -0.40
CA ASP A 61 33.50 -19.40 0.44
C ASP A 61 32.21 -19.36 -0.38
N PHE A 62 31.68 -20.56 -0.64
CA PHE A 62 30.44 -20.76 -1.40
C PHE A 62 29.24 -19.96 -0.85
N LYS A 63 29.10 -19.81 0.47
CA LYS A 63 27.95 -19.11 1.06
C LYS A 63 27.99 -17.61 0.76
N LYS A 64 29.19 -17.02 0.86
CA LYS A 64 29.37 -15.60 0.53
C LYS A 64 29.22 -15.34 -0.96
N ALA A 65 29.79 -16.23 -1.79
CA ALA A 65 29.64 -16.18 -3.24
C ALA A 65 28.16 -16.25 -3.66
N LEU A 66 27.39 -17.16 -3.04
CA LEU A 66 25.96 -17.32 -3.29
C LEU A 66 25.18 -16.06 -2.89
N ALA A 67 25.37 -15.56 -1.67
CA ALA A 67 24.66 -14.37 -1.20
C ALA A 67 24.99 -13.10 -2.04
N ALA A 68 26.24 -12.95 -2.48
CA ALA A 68 26.64 -11.87 -3.37
C ALA A 68 25.99 -12.01 -4.76
N SER A 69 25.96 -13.23 -5.30
CA SER A 69 25.30 -13.52 -6.57
C SER A 69 23.79 -13.29 -6.50
N GLU A 70 23.13 -13.71 -5.43
CA GLU A 70 21.71 -13.46 -5.19
C GLU A 70 21.39 -11.97 -5.14
N ARG A 71 22.17 -11.16 -4.42
CA ARG A 71 21.97 -9.69 -4.39
C ARG A 71 22.24 -9.04 -5.75
N THR A 72 23.16 -9.60 -6.53
CA THR A 72 23.49 -9.11 -7.88
C THR A 72 22.37 -9.43 -8.87
N LEU A 73 21.77 -10.60 -8.76
CA LEU A 73 20.66 -11.04 -9.63
C LEU A 73 19.32 -10.46 -9.16
N PHE A 74 19.18 -10.22 -7.85
CA PHE A 74 17.98 -9.72 -7.18
C PHE A 74 18.34 -8.52 -6.29
N PRO A 75 18.53 -7.32 -6.87
CA PRO A 75 18.90 -6.09 -6.15
C PRO A 75 17.89 -5.58 -5.10
N GLY A 76 16.83 -6.34 -4.83
CA GLY A 76 15.84 -6.03 -3.80
C GLY A 76 14.92 -4.85 -4.17
N LYS A 77 14.05 -4.46 -3.24
CA LYS A 77 13.01 -3.44 -3.50
C LYS A 77 13.55 -2.05 -3.83
N ALA A 78 14.74 -1.71 -3.35
CA ALA A 78 15.29 -0.36 -3.44
C ALA A 78 15.42 0.12 -4.90
N ILE A 79 15.93 -0.74 -5.79
CA ILE A 79 16.11 -0.37 -7.20
C ILE A 79 14.78 -0.17 -7.93
N CYS A 80 13.77 -1.00 -7.63
CA CYS A 80 12.46 -0.90 -8.25
C CYS A 80 11.72 0.36 -7.74
N HIS A 81 11.80 0.61 -6.44
CA HIS A 81 11.13 1.75 -5.80
C HIS A 81 11.74 3.09 -6.22
N TYR A 82 13.03 3.14 -6.52
CA TYR A 82 13.69 4.36 -7.01
C TYR A 82 12.97 4.95 -8.24
N CYS A 83 12.58 4.15 -9.23
CA CYS A 83 11.89 4.68 -10.42
C CYS A 83 10.36 4.58 -10.39
N HIS A 84 9.78 3.71 -9.57
CA HIS A 84 8.33 3.46 -9.57
C HIS A 84 7.58 4.10 -8.39
N VAL A 85 8.27 4.41 -7.29
CA VAL A 85 7.68 4.86 -6.02
C VAL A 85 8.17 6.25 -5.62
N GLU A 86 9.49 6.48 -5.66
CA GLU A 86 10.08 7.77 -5.27
C GLU A 86 9.69 8.90 -6.23
N THR A 87 9.12 9.97 -5.69
CA THR A 87 8.56 11.05 -6.53
C THR A 87 9.63 11.78 -7.34
N ALA A 88 10.82 11.98 -6.77
CA ALA A 88 11.91 12.73 -7.41
C ALA A 88 12.50 12.03 -8.64
N THR A 89 12.45 10.70 -8.66
CA THR A 89 13.15 9.83 -9.60
C THR A 89 12.19 9.01 -10.45
N ARG A 90 10.88 9.25 -10.27
CA ARG A 90 9.82 8.55 -10.99
C ARG A 90 9.90 8.78 -12.49
N ILE A 91 9.80 7.70 -13.26
CA ILE A 91 9.68 7.79 -14.72
C ILE A 91 8.19 7.87 -15.09
N GLY A 92 7.78 8.85 -15.90
CA GLY A 92 6.36 9.11 -16.20
C GLY A 92 5.60 7.93 -16.85
N GLY A 93 6.29 7.02 -17.53
CA GLY A 93 5.72 5.79 -18.09
C GLY A 93 5.77 4.57 -17.15
N ALA A 94 6.38 4.71 -15.97
CA ALA A 94 6.51 3.63 -15.01
C ALA A 94 5.17 3.43 -14.27
N PRO A 95 4.60 2.22 -14.34
CA PRO A 95 3.30 1.97 -13.76
C PRO A 95 3.47 1.91 -12.22
N GLY A 96 2.57 2.59 -11.50
CA GLY A 96 2.71 2.85 -10.05
C GLY A 96 1.78 2.04 -9.15
N SER A 97 1.08 1.05 -9.70
CA SER A 97 0.25 0.14 -8.91
C SER A 97 1.14 -0.88 -8.20
N CYS A 98 1.12 -0.88 -6.87
CA CYS A 98 1.92 -1.81 -6.07
C CYS A 98 1.64 -3.27 -6.44
N ALA A 99 0.37 -3.59 -6.76
CA ALA A 99 -0.10 -4.94 -7.05
C ALA A 99 0.44 -5.53 -8.37
N MET A 100 1.03 -4.73 -9.26
CA MET A 100 1.66 -5.30 -10.48
C MET A 100 2.95 -6.04 -10.16
N CYS A 101 3.63 -5.67 -9.07
CA CYS A 101 4.86 -6.29 -8.62
C CYS A 101 4.63 -7.10 -7.34
N HIS A 102 3.85 -6.58 -6.40
CA HIS A 102 3.45 -7.25 -5.17
C HIS A 102 2.17 -8.05 -5.37
N LEU A 103 2.32 -9.24 -5.95
CA LEU A 103 1.21 -10.16 -6.23
C LEU A 103 0.52 -10.65 -4.96
N ASP A 104 1.27 -10.70 -3.85
CA ASP A 104 0.73 -10.92 -2.52
C ASP A 104 0.93 -9.65 -1.67
N MET A 105 -0.13 -8.83 -1.58
CA MET A 105 -0.15 -7.62 -0.75
C MET A 105 -0.20 -7.95 0.75
N TYR A 106 -0.56 -9.17 1.14
CA TYR A 106 -0.51 -9.61 2.53
C TYR A 106 0.94 -9.78 3.00
N ALA A 107 1.82 -10.23 2.11
CA ALA A 107 3.26 -10.38 2.36
C ALA A 107 3.98 -9.11 2.82
N ILE A 108 3.55 -7.97 2.28
CA ILE A 108 4.15 -6.66 2.52
C ILE A 108 3.36 -5.81 3.52
N ARG A 109 2.34 -6.40 4.12
CA ARG A 109 1.51 -5.75 5.12
C ARG A 109 2.33 -5.53 6.40
N PRO A 110 2.39 -4.29 6.93
CA PRO A 110 3.06 -4.03 8.20
C PRO A 110 2.41 -4.79 9.36
N GLU A 111 3.20 -5.12 10.38
CA GLU A 111 2.72 -5.81 11.58
C GLU A 111 1.56 -5.09 12.27
N THR A 112 1.52 -3.75 12.19
CA THR A 112 0.42 -2.93 12.72
C THR A 112 -0.95 -3.36 12.22
N HIS A 113 -1.04 -3.80 10.96
CA HIS A 113 -2.28 -4.23 10.32
C HIS A 113 -2.68 -5.67 10.68
N LEU A 114 -1.79 -6.42 11.33
CA LEU A 114 -2.04 -7.79 11.80
C LEU A 114 -2.61 -7.81 13.21
N ARG A 115 -2.58 -6.66 13.91
CA ARG A 115 -3.12 -6.51 15.26
C ARG A 115 -4.64 -6.56 15.23
N LYS A 116 -5.24 -7.41 16.08
CA LYS A 116 -6.70 -7.49 16.26
C LYS A 116 -7.33 -6.14 16.56
N GLU A 117 -6.63 -5.32 17.35
CA GLU A 117 -7.08 -4.01 17.81
C GLU A 117 -6.72 -2.84 16.86
N TRP A 118 -6.33 -3.11 15.61
CA TRP A 118 -5.98 -2.07 14.62
C TRP A 118 -7.03 -0.95 14.57
N LYS A 119 -8.31 -1.29 14.52
CA LYS A 119 -9.41 -0.31 14.48
C LYS A 119 -9.42 0.65 15.68
N LYS A 120 -8.90 0.23 16.83
CA LYS A 120 -8.82 1.02 18.06
C LYS A 120 -7.60 1.95 18.08
N PHE A 121 -6.46 1.49 17.56
CA PHE A 121 -5.17 2.18 17.73
C PHE A 121 -4.63 2.86 16.47
N HIS A 122 -5.12 2.53 15.27
CA HIS A 122 -4.61 3.11 14.03
C HIS A 122 -4.69 4.64 13.99
N GLY A 123 -5.66 5.26 14.67
CA GLY A 123 -5.77 6.71 14.77
C GLY A 123 -4.62 7.34 15.55
N LEU A 124 -4.12 6.69 16.60
CA LEU A 124 -2.95 7.15 17.35
C LEU A 124 -1.68 6.98 16.50
N GLU A 125 -1.55 5.85 15.82
CA GLU A 125 -0.41 5.55 14.94
C GLU A 125 -0.36 6.52 13.75
N ALA A 126 -1.50 6.78 13.10
CA ALA A 126 -1.63 7.75 12.02
C ALA A 126 -1.37 9.19 12.49
N LYS A 127 -1.70 9.53 13.73
CA LYS A 127 -1.36 10.84 14.32
C LYS A 127 0.14 10.97 14.59
N SER A 128 0.81 9.90 15.00
CA SER A 128 2.25 9.92 15.25
C SER A 128 3.08 9.95 13.97
N ASP A 129 2.67 9.19 12.94
CA ASP A 129 3.40 9.09 11.68
C ASP A 129 2.44 8.76 10.54
N ARG A 130 1.77 9.79 10.03
CA ARG A 130 0.88 9.68 8.88
C ARG A 130 1.61 9.29 7.61
N ASP A 131 2.86 9.70 7.45
CA ASP A 131 3.61 9.53 6.21
C ASP A 131 4.02 8.06 5.99
N SER A 132 4.22 7.29 7.07
CA SER A 132 4.35 5.84 7.00
C SER A 132 3.17 5.17 6.29
N CYS A 133 1.95 5.66 6.54
CA CYS A 133 0.72 5.14 5.95
C CYS A 133 0.62 5.53 4.46
N ASN A 134 1.02 6.75 4.13
CA ASN A 134 1.01 7.30 2.77
C ASN A 134 1.97 6.59 1.80
N THR A 135 2.93 5.83 2.34
CA THR A 135 3.83 4.98 1.54
C THR A 135 3.04 3.94 0.73
N CYS A 136 1.97 3.39 1.30
CA CYS A 136 1.14 2.37 0.65
C CYS A 136 -0.29 2.86 0.36
N HIS A 137 -0.86 3.65 1.25
CA HIS A 137 -2.21 4.16 1.15
C HIS A 137 -2.24 5.58 0.57
N ARG A 138 -3.41 5.98 0.10
CA ARG A 138 -3.69 7.33 -0.39
C ARG A 138 -4.78 7.94 0.47
N GLU A 139 -4.93 9.26 0.42
CA GLU A 139 -5.93 9.99 1.22
C GLU A 139 -7.34 9.39 1.13
N TRP A 140 -7.71 8.90 -0.06
CA TRP A 140 -9.02 8.28 -0.26
C TRP A 140 -9.24 7.00 0.57
N PHE A 141 -8.19 6.27 0.99
CA PHE A 141 -8.33 5.13 1.89
C PHE A 141 -8.77 5.56 3.29
N CYS A 142 -8.21 6.67 3.78
CA CYS A 142 -8.63 7.29 5.02
C CYS A 142 -10.09 7.71 4.88
N ALA A 143 -10.40 8.43 3.81
CA ALA A 143 -11.74 8.88 3.51
C ALA A 143 -12.74 7.72 3.35
N ASP A 144 -12.36 6.59 2.77
CA ASP A 144 -13.29 5.47 2.53
C ASP A 144 -13.97 4.99 3.81
N CYS A 145 -13.24 4.95 4.92
CA CYS A 145 -13.84 4.68 6.23
C CYS A 145 -14.30 5.98 6.91
N HIS A 146 -13.48 7.02 6.94
CA HIS A 146 -13.76 8.27 7.66
C HIS A 146 -14.84 9.16 7.01
N THR A 147 -15.36 8.79 5.84
CA THR A 147 -16.53 9.42 5.19
C THR A 147 -17.75 8.50 5.16
N ARG A 148 -17.56 7.17 5.09
CA ARG A 148 -18.66 6.19 5.20
C ARG A 148 -19.12 5.96 6.64
N ARG A 149 -18.25 6.20 7.62
CA ARG A 149 -18.52 6.02 9.05
C ARG A 149 -19.22 7.23 9.67
N ASP A 150 -19.84 8.06 8.83
CA ASP A 150 -20.60 9.25 9.23
C ASP A 150 -22.08 8.96 9.51
N SER A 151 -22.48 7.69 9.54
CA SER A 151 -23.89 7.32 9.68
C SER A 151 -24.44 7.29 11.10
N ILE A 152 -23.71 7.72 12.14
CA ILE A 152 -24.30 8.02 13.46
C ILE A 152 -23.73 9.34 14.05
N GLN A 153 -24.23 10.47 13.55
CA GLN A 153 -24.53 11.72 14.31
C GLN A 153 -23.44 12.45 15.13
N THR A 154 -22.14 12.27 14.92
CA THR A 154 -21.11 12.83 15.84
C THR A 154 -19.85 13.40 15.20
N LEU A 155 -19.84 13.85 13.94
CA LEU A 155 -18.53 13.94 13.26
C LEU A 155 -17.60 15.11 13.56
N MET A 156 -18.06 16.21 14.13
CA MET A 156 -17.17 17.26 14.66
C MET A 156 -17.83 17.91 15.86
N HIS A 157 -19.16 17.97 15.80
CA HIS A 157 -19.97 18.42 16.90
C HIS A 157 -21.25 17.59 17.05
N PRO A 158 -21.80 17.46 18.26
CA PRO A 158 -23.07 16.76 18.50
C PRO A 158 -24.25 17.49 17.84
N ARG A 159 -25.41 16.82 17.69
CA ARG A 159 -26.65 17.51 17.25
C ARG A 159 -27.03 18.70 18.14
N THR A 160 -26.60 18.67 19.40
CA THR A 160 -26.78 19.74 20.38
C THR A 160 -25.73 20.85 20.26
N TYR A 161 -24.81 20.80 19.31
CA TYR A 161 -23.74 21.80 19.19
C TYR A 161 -24.24 23.22 18.99
N ARG A 162 -25.44 23.38 18.42
CA ARG A 162 -26.11 24.68 18.34
C ARG A 162 -26.19 25.37 19.71
N PHE A 163 -26.24 24.62 20.80
CA PHE A 163 -26.29 25.14 22.17
C PHE A 163 -24.92 25.43 22.78
N SER A 164 -23.81 24.94 22.21
CA SER A 164 -22.46 25.09 22.77
C SER A 164 -21.46 25.83 21.87
N HIS A 165 -21.73 25.94 20.56
CA HIS A 165 -20.81 26.53 19.58
C HIS A 165 -20.46 28.01 19.85
N SER A 166 -21.31 28.73 20.60
CA SER A 166 -21.06 30.12 20.95
C SER A 166 -19.80 30.30 21.79
N VAL A 167 -19.51 29.36 22.70
CA VAL A 167 -18.33 29.43 23.57
C VAL A 167 -17.06 29.23 22.75
N GLU A 168 -17.05 28.24 21.88
CA GLU A 168 -15.90 27.94 21.01
C GLU A 168 -15.66 29.05 19.97
N ALA A 169 -16.73 29.59 19.37
CA ALA A 169 -16.65 30.70 18.42
C ALA A 169 -16.18 32.02 19.05
N GLN A 170 -16.34 32.21 20.36
CA GLN A 170 -15.78 33.36 21.07
C GLN A 170 -14.28 33.22 21.32
N ILE A 171 -13.78 32.00 21.48
CA ILE A 171 -12.38 31.72 21.77
C ILE A 171 -11.54 31.78 20.49
N ASP A 172 -11.96 31.08 19.44
CA ASP A 172 -11.24 31.03 18.16
C ASP A 172 -12.19 30.79 16.98
N PRO A 173 -12.80 31.85 16.42
CA PRO A 173 -13.68 31.73 15.27
C PRO A 173 -12.95 31.38 13.97
N ALA A 174 -11.63 31.58 13.89
CA ALA A 174 -10.86 31.31 12.68
C ALA A 174 -10.69 29.81 12.43
N SER A 175 -10.60 29.00 13.49
CA SER A 175 -10.52 27.54 13.43
C SER A 175 -11.64 26.89 12.60
N CYS A 176 -12.84 27.47 12.62
CA CYS A 176 -13.99 26.98 11.86
C CYS A 176 -13.77 27.08 10.35
N GLY A 177 -12.97 28.05 9.90
CA GLY A 177 -12.66 28.32 8.49
C GLY A 177 -11.91 27.20 7.76
N ALA A 178 -11.32 26.26 8.52
CA ALA A 178 -10.68 25.07 7.97
C ALA A 178 -11.68 24.14 7.26
N CYS A 179 -12.93 24.11 7.72
CA CYS A 179 -13.99 23.24 7.20
C CYS A 179 -15.23 24.00 6.74
N HIS A 180 -15.54 25.15 7.35
CA HIS A 180 -16.75 25.93 7.09
C HIS A 180 -16.43 27.24 6.34
N PRO A 181 -17.15 27.55 5.24
CA PRO A 181 -17.04 28.85 4.60
C PRO A 181 -17.73 29.93 5.42
N LEU A 182 -17.24 31.18 5.38
CA LEU A 182 -17.81 32.31 6.15
C LEU A 182 -19.33 32.48 6.01
N ARG A 183 -19.87 32.20 4.82
CA ARG A 183 -21.32 32.24 4.55
C ARG A 183 -22.15 31.32 5.46
N PHE A 184 -21.56 30.24 5.98
CA PHE A 184 -22.22 29.30 6.89
C PHE A 184 -22.71 30.00 8.16
N CYS A 185 -21.86 30.85 8.75
CA CYS A 185 -22.20 31.65 9.92
C CYS A 185 -23.32 32.65 9.57
N ILE A 186 -23.17 33.32 8.43
CA ILE A 186 -24.09 34.37 7.99
C ILE A 186 -25.49 33.80 7.71
N ASP A 187 -25.60 32.64 7.05
CA ASP A 187 -26.90 32.04 6.72
C ASP A 187 -27.77 31.86 7.98
N CYS A 188 -27.18 31.35 9.07
CA CYS A 188 -27.91 31.16 10.34
C CYS A 188 -28.07 32.45 11.14
N HIS A 189 -27.02 33.27 11.29
CA HIS A 189 -27.05 34.49 12.11
C HIS A 189 -27.76 35.67 11.45
N SER A 190 -27.96 35.65 10.14
CA SER A 190 -28.79 36.63 9.41
C SER A 190 -30.28 36.30 9.45
N GLY A 191 -30.68 35.17 10.07
CA GLY A 191 -32.07 34.74 10.12
C GLY A 191 -32.65 34.24 8.79
N LYS A 192 -31.84 34.14 7.73
CA LYS A 192 -32.26 33.55 6.46
C LYS A 192 -32.28 32.02 6.58
N GLN A 193 -33.42 31.45 6.94
CA GLN A 193 -33.59 30.00 6.86
C GLN A 193 -33.44 29.56 5.39
N ARG A 194 -32.49 28.65 5.12
CA ARG A 194 -32.43 27.97 3.82
C ARG A 194 -33.71 27.18 3.64
N ARG A 195 -34.59 27.65 2.76
CA ARG A 195 -35.62 26.79 2.16
C ARG A 195 -34.88 25.78 1.29
N TYR A 196 -34.83 24.54 1.73
CA TYR A 196 -34.55 23.42 0.86
C TYR A 196 -35.79 23.26 -0.02
N ASN A 197 -35.68 23.69 -1.28
CA ASN A 197 -36.59 23.22 -2.33
C ASN A 197 -36.13 21.83 -2.76
#